data_AF-A0A939HNC0-F1
#
_entry.id   AF-A0A939HNC0-F1
#
_cell.length_a   1.000
_cell.length_b   1.000
_cell.length_c   1.000
_cell.angle_alpha   90.00
_cell.angle_beta   90.00
_cell.angle_gamma   90.00
#
_symmetry.space_group_name_H-M   'P 1'
#
loop_
_entity.id
_entity.type
_entity.pdbx_description
1 polymer ?
#
loop_
_entity_poly.entity_id
_entity_poly.type
_entity_poly.pdbx_seq_one_letter_code
_entity_poly.pdbx_strand_id
1 'polypeptide(L)'
;MNEHNQPFLNRGNNTFVDVSATSGIENLTSFSEGVPDRGATIAQAIAIIDYNLDGDLDIIHADDQAAIPIGELGGVDRGLLHVLQNNSTGNLTDVTASVNLNIPGS
;
A
#
# COMPACT_ATOMS: atom_id res chain seq x y z
N MET A 1 17.30 6.26 0.92
CA MET A 1 16.20 5.67 0.14
C MET A 1 15.10 5.37 1.11
N ASN A 2 13.85 5.37 0.65
CA ASN A 2 12.75 4.98 1.50
C ASN A 2 12.68 3.44 1.59
N GLU A 3 11.94 2.91 2.56
CA GLU A 3 11.70 1.47 2.70
C GLU A 3 10.21 1.17 2.61
N HIS A 4 9.86 -0.08 2.32
CA HIS A 4 8.48 -0.54 2.29
C HIS A 4 7.90 -0.61 3.72
N ASN A 5 6.57 -0.65 3.82
CA ASN A 5 5.91 -0.98 5.08
C ASN A 5 6.21 -2.42 5.49
N GLN A 6 6.56 -2.65 6.76
CA GLN A 6 6.98 -3.95 7.26
C GLN A 6 5.95 -4.57 8.23
N PRO A 7 5.12 -5.53 7.78
CA PRO A 7 4.29 -6.33 8.66
C PRO A 7 5.13 -7.39 9.39
N PHE A 8 4.95 -7.44 10.71
CA PHE A 8 5.57 -8.44 11.58
C PHE A 8 4.50 -9.39 12.15
N LEU A 9 4.56 -10.66 11.77
CA LEU A 9 3.64 -11.68 12.28
C LEU A 9 4.07 -12.09 13.70
N ASN A 10 3.18 -11.91 14.67
CA ASN A 10 3.37 -12.41 16.04
C ASN A 10 3.30 -13.95 16.06
N ARG A 11 4.38 -14.59 16.50
CA ARG A 11 4.52 -16.05 16.63
C ARG A 11 4.25 -16.55 18.05
N GLY A 12 3.81 -15.67 18.94
CA GLY A 12 3.72 -15.90 20.37
C GLY A 12 5.07 -15.72 21.08
N ASN A 13 5.08 -15.81 22.41
CA ASN A 13 6.29 -15.74 23.23
C ASN A 13 7.16 -14.50 22.97
N ASN A 14 6.54 -13.35 22.66
CA ASN A 14 7.21 -12.11 22.29
C ASN A 14 8.15 -12.24 21.07
N THR A 15 7.86 -13.18 20.16
CA THR A 15 8.60 -13.37 18.93
C THR A 15 7.78 -12.91 17.73
N PHE A 16 8.46 -12.26 16.79
CA PHE A 16 7.89 -11.70 15.58
C PHE A 16 8.76 -12.10 14.40
N VAL A 17 8.12 -12.33 13.25
CA VAL A 17 8.82 -12.58 11.99
C VAL A 17 8.36 -11.57 10.96
N ASP A 18 9.32 -10.95 10.28
CA ASP A 18 9.04 -10.10 9.13
C ASP A 18 8.41 -10.95 8.03
N VAL A 19 7.22 -10.57 7.58
CA VAL A 19 6.49 -11.23 6.50
C VAL A 19 6.30 -10.34 5.27
N SER A 20 7.06 -9.24 5.15
CA SER A 20 6.93 -8.27 4.05
C SER A 20 7.00 -8.97 2.69
N ALA A 21 8.05 -9.75 2.47
CA ALA A 21 8.31 -10.45 1.20
C ALA A 21 7.25 -11.48 0.81
N THR A 22 6.47 -12.01 1.77
CA THR A 22 5.46 -13.04 1.52
C THR A 22 4.03 -12.55 1.65
N SER A 23 3.80 -11.45 2.36
CA SER A 23 2.46 -10.90 2.60
C SER A 23 1.89 -10.16 1.41
N GLY A 24 2.73 -9.71 0.46
CA GLY A 24 2.31 -8.89 -0.66
C GLY A 24 2.29 -7.39 -0.38
N ILE A 25 2.67 -6.93 0.82
CA ILE A 25 2.77 -5.49 1.17
C ILE A 25 3.72 -4.72 0.23
N GLU A 26 4.75 -5.37 -0.31
CA GLU A 26 5.73 -4.78 -1.21
C GLU A 26 5.21 -4.67 -2.66
N ASN A 27 4.11 -5.37 -2.98
CA ASN A 27 3.62 -5.55 -4.34
C ASN A 27 2.56 -4.49 -4.71
N LEU A 28 2.95 -3.22 -4.63
CA LEU A 28 2.09 -2.13 -5.08
C LEU A 28 2.12 -2.03 -6.61
N THR A 29 0.93 -2.10 -7.20
CA THR A 29 0.74 -2.17 -8.66
C THR A 29 0.02 -0.95 -9.23
N SER A 30 -0.53 -0.11 -8.36
CA SER A 30 -1.49 0.93 -8.73
C SER A 30 -0.88 2.23 -9.27
N PHE A 31 0.44 2.28 -9.42
CA PHE A 31 1.14 3.45 -9.94
C PHE A 31 1.02 3.61 -11.45
N SER A 32 0.95 4.86 -11.90
CA SER A 32 1.16 5.22 -13.31
C SER A 32 2.56 4.82 -13.78
N GLU A 33 2.71 4.67 -15.10
CA GLU A 33 4.02 4.44 -15.71
C GLU A 33 5.02 5.54 -15.30
N GLY A 34 6.29 5.16 -15.09
CA GLY A 34 7.35 6.10 -14.74
C GLY A 34 7.55 6.39 -13.25
N VAL A 35 6.69 5.89 -12.34
CA VAL A 35 6.93 6.01 -10.89
C VAL A 35 8.13 5.15 -10.47
N PRO A 36 9.19 5.76 -9.89
CA PRO A 36 10.35 5.03 -9.39
C PRO A 36 10.02 4.32 -8.07
N ASP A 37 10.65 3.15 -7.85
CA ASP A 37 10.59 2.39 -6.60
C ASP A 37 9.18 2.22 -6.03
N ARG A 38 8.38 1.40 -6.71
CA ARG A 38 6.96 1.19 -6.43
C ARG A 38 6.69 0.48 -5.09
N GLY A 39 7.67 -0.19 -4.51
CA GLY A 39 7.49 -0.89 -3.23
C GLY A 39 7.77 -0.04 -2.00
N ALA A 40 8.59 1.02 -2.13
CA ALA A 40 9.07 1.82 -1.01
C ALA A 40 8.48 3.25 -1.02
N THR A 41 7.18 3.34 -0.75
CA THR A 41 6.43 4.59 -0.77
C THR A 41 6.43 5.32 0.57
N ILE A 42 6.15 6.63 0.56
CA ILE A 42 6.25 7.47 1.77
C ILE A 42 4.91 7.44 2.50
N ALA A 43 4.61 6.31 3.14
CA ALA A 43 3.39 6.14 3.93
C ALA A 43 3.42 7.03 5.18
N GLN A 44 2.42 7.90 5.33
CA GLN A 44 2.25 8.80 6.48
C GLN A 44 1.19 8.31 7.47
N ALA A 45 0.23 7.53 7.00
CA ALA A 45 -0.83 6.97 7.82
C ALA A 45 -1.25 5.58 7.34
N ILE A 46 -1.73 4.75 8.27
CA ILE A 46 -2.28 3.43 8.01
C ILE A 46 -3.63 3.31 8.71
N ALA A 47 -4.62 2.75 8.03
CA ALA A 47 -5.88 2.32 8.58
C ALA A 47 -6.07 0.81 8.34
N ILE A 48 -6.71 0.14 9.29
CA ILE A 48 -7.08 -1.27 9.19
C ILE A 48 -8.60 -1.33 9.28
N ILE A 49 -9.27 -1.76 8.21
CA ILE A 49 -10.72 -1.74 8.05
C ILE A 49 -11.16 -2.82 7.08
N ASP A 50 -12.33 -3.40 7.29
CA ASP A 50 -13.01 -4.27 6.33
C ASP A 50 -13.78 -3.36 5.34
N TYR A 51 -13.17 -3.02 4.19
CA TYR A 51 -13.73 -2.00 3.29
C TYR A 51 -14.83 -2.55 2.38
N ASN A 52 -14.83 -3.86 2.12
CA ASN A 52 -15.74 -4.53 1.18
C ASN A 52 -16.81 -5.39 1.88
N LEU A 53 -16.77 -5.46 3.22
CA LEU A 53 -17.69 -6.21 4.09
C LEU A 53 -17.63 -7.73 3.88
N ASP A 54 -16.46 -8.27 3.52
CA ASP A 54 -16.24 -9.72 3.36
C ASP A 54 -15.85 -10.43 4.67
N GLY A 55 -15.62 -9.67 5.74
CA GLY A 55 -15.27 -10.18 7.06
C GLY A 55 -13.76 -10.27 7.31
N ASP A 56 -12.93 -9.92 6.34
CA ASP A 56 -11.48 -9.82 6.49
C ASP A 56 -11.05 -8.36 6.70
N LEU A 57 -10.11 -8.13 7.62
CA LEU A 57 -9.52 -6.81 7.78
C LEU A 57 -8.50 -6.55 6.68
N ASP A 58 -8.66 -5.43 5.99
CA ASP A 58 -7.78 -4.92 4.94
C ASP A 58 -6.88 -3.81 5.47
N ILE A 59 -5.87 -3.43 4.66
CA ILE A 59 -4.96 -2.33 4.97
C ILE A 59 -5.16 -1.21 3.96
N ILE A 60 -5.27 0.02 4.45
CA ILE A 60 -5.19 1.22 3.64
C ILE A 60 -4.03 2.06 4.15
N HIS A 61 -3.08 2.43 3.29
CA HIS A 61 -2.06 3.41 3.65
C HIS A 61 -2.10 4.64 2.75
N ALA A 62 -1.82 5.80 3.34
CA ALA A 62 -1.84 7.09 2.68
C ALA A 62 -0.42 7.58 2.45
N ASP A 63 -0.07 7.80 1.18
CA ASP A 63 1.28 8.13 0.79
C ASP A 63 1.46 9.62 0.47
N ASP A 64 2.63 10.14 0.81
CA ASP A 64 3.05 11.50 0.48
C ASP A 64 3.67 11.56 -0.94
N GLN A 65 3.23 12.55 -1.74
CA GLN A 65 3.79 12.91 -3.04
C GLN A 65 5.24 13.45 -2.94
N ALA A 66 5.66 13.86 -1.74
CA ALA A 66 6.89 14.57 -1.42
C ALA A 66 7.21 15.68 -2.44
N ALA A 67 8.47 15.82 -2.83
CA ALA A 67 8.93 16.85 -3.76
C ALA A 67 8.85 16.43 -5.24
N ILE A 68 8.11 15.35 -5.58
CA ILE A 68 7.94 14.91 -6.97
C ILE A 68 6.75 15.69 -7.58
N PRO A 69 6.92 16.36 -8.73
CA PRO A 69 5.79 17.03 -9.38
C PRO A 69 4.69 16.04 -9.72
N ILE A 70 3.43 16.47 -9.59
CA ILE A 70 2.26 15.70 -10.02
C ILE A 70 2.24 15.54 -11.56
N GLY A 71 1.46 14.58 -12.06
CA GLY A 71 1.34 14.29 -13.49
C GLY A 71 0.99 15.53 -14.34
N GLU A 72 0.08 16.37 -13.86
CA GLU A 72 -0.34 17.61 -14.56
C GLU A 72 0.79 18.63 -14.76
N LEU A 73 1.84 18.56 -13.94
CA LEU A 73 3.02 19.42 -14.01
C LEU A 73 4.21 18.73 -14.69
N GLY A 74 3.96 17.62 -15.39
CA GLY A 74 4.98 16.85 -16.12
C GLY A 74 5.79 15.90 -15.24
N GLY A 75 5.32 15.58 -14.03
CA GLY A 75 5.90 14.55 -13.18
C GLY A 75 5.08 13.26 -13.17
N VAL A 76 4.92 12.65 -11.99
CA VAL A 76 4.20 11.37 -11.80
C VAL A 76 3.38 11.38 -10.51
N ASP A 77 2.22 10.72 -10.53
CA ASP A 77 1.35 10.63 -9.37
C ASP A 77 1.72 9.41 -8.51
N ARG A 78 2.16 9.67 -7.27
CA ARG A 78 2.54 8.62 -6.32
C ARG A 78 2.16 8.89 -4.87
N GLY A 79 1.55 10.03 -4.58
CA GLY A 79 0.96 10.34 -3.26
C GLY A 79 -0.50 9.88 -3.22
N LEU A 80 -0.71 8.57 -3.33
CA LEU A 80 -2.04 7.96 -3.45
C LEU A 80 -2.46 7.34 -2.12
N LEU A 81 -3.75 7.03 -2.00
CA LEU A 81 -4.17 5.98 -1.08
C LEU A 81 -3.91 4.64 -1.74
N HIS A 82 -3.41 3.67 -1.01
CA HIS A 82 -3.29 2.30 -1.46
C HIS A 82 -4.20 1.40 -0.64
N VAL A 83 -5.04 0.61 -1.31
CA VAL A 83 -5.95 -0.37 -0.70
C VAL A 83 -5.39 -1.76 -0.96
N LEU A 84 -5.05 -2.44 0.13
CA LEU A 84 -4.48 -3.77 0.15
C LEU A 84 -5.49 -4.75 0.73
N GLN A 85 -6.18 -5.48 -0.14
CA GLN A 85 -7.20 -6.43 0.27
C GLN A 85 -6.57 -7.72 0.77
N ASN A 86 -6.99 -8.17 1.95
CA ASN A 86 -6.57 -9.43 2.55
C ASN A 86 -7.50 -10.57 2.11
N ASN A 87 -6.98 -11.80 2.05
CA ASN A 87 -7.74 -13.00 1.71
C ASN A 87 -7.91 -13.95 2.92
N SER A 88 -8.19 -13.39 4.10
CA SER A 88 -8.24 -14.05 5.42
C SER A 88 -6.94 -14.71 5.92
N THR A 89 -5.89 -14.80 5.10
CA THR A 89 -4.66 -15.52 5.45
C THR A 89 -3.43 -14.64 5.62
N GLY A 90 -3.62 -13.31 5.54
CA GLY A 90 -2.53 -12.33 5.60
C GLY A 90 -1.80 -12.15 4.27
N ASN A 91 -2.36 -12.67 3.16
CA ASN A 91 -1.90 -12.35 1.82
C ASN A 91 -2.71 -11.17 1.29
N LEU A 92 -2.00 -10.10 0.96
CA LEU A 92 -2.49 -8.81 0.53
C LEU A 92 -2.39 -8.71 -0.99
N THR A 93 -3.44 -8.15 -1.60
CA THR A 93 -3.47 -7.78 -3.02
C THR A 93 -3.74 -6.29 -3.12
N ASP A 94 -2.89 -5.57 -3.85
CA ASP A 94 -3.18 -4.18 -4.18
C ASP A 94 -4.38 -4.09 -5.14
N VAL A 95 -5.50 -3.60 -4.63
CA VAL A 95 -6.76 -3.42 -5.36
C VAL A 95 -7.09 -1.95 -5.59
N THR A 96 -6.16 -1.04 -5.34
CA THR A 96 -6.39 0.42 -5.41
C THR A 96 -6.98 0.86 -6.75
N ALA A 97 -6.46 0.32 -7.85
CA ALA A 97 -6.98 0.60 -9.18
C ALA A 97 -8.43 0.10 -9.38
N SER A 98 -8.76 -1.08 -8.83
CA SER A 98 -10.11 -1.66 -8.90
C SER A 98 -11.14 -0.85 -8.12
N VAL A 99 -10.71 -0.10 -7.11
CA VAL A 99 -11.56 0.81 -6.31
C VAL A 99 -11.43 2.27 -6.73
N ASN A 100 -10.77 2.55 -7.86
CA ASN A 100 -10.56 3.89 -8.46
C ASN A 100 -9.77 4.89 -7.60
N LEU A 101 -9.05 4.44 -6.57
CA LEU A 101 -8.23 5.33 -5.73
C LEU A 101 -6.82 5.57 -6.30
N ASN A 102 -6.54 5.07 -7.50
CA ASN A 102 -5.30 5.30 -8.21
C ASN A 102 -5.32 6.55 -9.11
N ILE A 103 -6.39 7.35 -9.01
CA ILE A 103 -6.58 8.58 -9.77
C ILE A 103 -6.58 9.76 -8.79
N PRO A 104 -5.71 10.76 -8.97
CA PRO A 104 -5.75 11.96 -8.13
C PRO A 104 -7.13 12.63 -8.15
N GLY A 105 -7.71 12.85 -6.96
CA GLY A 105 -8.99 13.56 -6.80
C GLY A 105 -10.25 12.73 -7.06
N SER A 106 -10.14 11.40 -7.17
CA SER A 106 -11.28 10.45 -7.23
C SER A 106 -12.14 10.42 -5.97
#